data_AF-A0A5J4TLL2-F1
#
_entry.id   AF-A0A5J4TLL2-F1
#
_cell.length_a   1.000
_cell.length_b   1.000
_cell.length_c   1.000
_cell.angle_alpha   90.00
_cell.angle_beta   90.00
_cell.angle_gamma   90.00
#
_symmetry.space_group_name_H-M   'P 1'
#
loop_
_entity.id
_entity.type
_entity.pdbx_description
1 polymer ?
#
loop_
_entity_poly.entity_id
_entity_poly.type
_entity_poly.pdbx_seq_one_letter_code
_entity_poly.pdbx_strand_id
1 'polypeptide(L)'
;MQQVRIQDEHVNTDGLKLTGKQFIKQADNDHKHKSLLITKLLSRNRIKTIEQPSSSPIMSQIEHLFHILKKNLRDRVIRRVEEFEYILIEGWTFMPSSVTRCLVESIPRKTEAL
;
A
#
# COMPACT_ATOMS: atom_id res chain seq x y z
N MET A 1 5.43 -2.79 -17.78
CA MET A 1 4.05 -2.89 -18.30
C MET A 1 3.04 -3.20 -17.19
N GLN A 2 3.20 -4.31 -16.44
CA GLN A 2 2.26 -4.71 -15.38
C GLN A 2 2.03 -3.65 -14.29
N GLN A 3 3.09 -2.98 -13.81
CA GLN A 3 2.96 -1.99 -12.75
C GLN A 3 2.20 -0.73 -13.18
N VAL A 4 2.39 -0.26 -14.41
CA VAL A 4 1.64 0.89 -14.96
C VAL A 4 0.15 0.53 -15.05
N ARG A 5 -0.15 -0.69 -15.51
CA ARG A 5 -1.53 -1.20 -15.58
C ARG A 5 -2.20 -1.23 -14.21
N ILE A 6 -1.54 -1.80 -13.20
CA ILE A 6 -2.05 -1.85 -11.82
C ILE A 6 -2.30 -0.43 -11.27
N GLN A 7 -1.40 0.51 -11.54
CA GLN A 7 -1.55 1.90 -11.11
C GLN A 7 -2.72 2.60 -11.81
N ASP A 8 -2.93 2.34 -13.09
CA ASP A 8 -4.02 2.93 -13.86
C ASP A 8 -5.39 2.37 -13.43
N GLU A 9 -5.48 1.04 -13.30
CA GLU A 9 -6.71 0.32 -12.98
C GLU A 9 -7.15 0.56 -11.52
N HIS A 10 -6.24 0.42 -10.56
CA HIS A 10 -6.60 0.34 -9.15
C HIS A 10 -6.41 1.66 -8.40
N VAL A 11 -5.31 2.39 -8.63
CA VAL A 11 -5.03 3.57 -7.78
C VAL A 11 -6.04 4.69 -7.99
N ASN A 12 -6.48 4.93 -9.23
CA ASN A 12 -7.54 5.90 -9.51
C ASN A 12 -8.86 5.47 -8.88
N THR A 13 -9.29 4.24 -9.19
CA THR A 13 -10.60 3.71 -8.81
C THR A 13 -10.73 3.56 -7.30
N ASP A 14 -9.75 2.92 -6.66
CA ASP A 14 -9.78 2.64 -5.23
C ASP A 14 -9.51 3.89 -4.41
N GLY A 15 -8.58 4.75 -4.84
CA GLY A 15 -8.33 6.03 -4.19
C GLY A 15 -9.58 6.91 -4.17
N LEU A 16 -10.26 7.03 -5.32
CA LEU A 16 -11.51 7.78 -5.42
C LEU A 16 -12.61 7.17 -4.56
N LYS A 17 -12.76 5.84 -4.58
CA LYS A 17 -13.78 5.12 -3.82
C LYS A 17 -13.58 5.21 -2.31
N LEU A 18 -12.34 5.11 -1.83
CA LEU A 18 -12.03 5.03 -0.40
C LEU A 18 -11.87 6.40 0.26
N THR A 19 -11.37 7.39 -0.49
CA THR A 19 -10.92 8.68 0.10
C THR A 19 -11.41 9.91 -0.66
N GLY A 20 -12.11 9.72 -1.80
CA GLY A 20 -12.63 10.81 -2.60
C GLY A 20 -11.58 11.45 -3.53
N LYS A 21 -11.94 12.59 -4.14
CA LYS A 21 -11.16 13.21 -5.23
C LYS A 21 -9.81 13.83 -4.82
N GLN A 22 -9.56 14.02 -3.52
CA GLN A 22 -8.39 14.76 -3.03
C GLN A 22 -7.40 13.89 -2.26
N PHE A 23 -7.34 12.60 -2.60
CA PHE A 23 -6.45 11.69 -1.91
C PHE A 23 -4.98 11.94 -2.24
N ILE A 24 -4.13 11.56 -1.30
CA ILE A 24 -2.68 11.64 -1.44
C ILE A 24 -2.15 10.22 -1.46
N LYS A 25 -1.36 9.92 -2.48
CA LYS A 25 -0.71 8.63 -2.64
C LYS A 25 0.61 8.62 -1.89
N GLN A 26 0.90 7.53 -1.18
CA GLN A 26 2.23 7.20 -0.69
C GLN A 26 2.65 5.86 -1.29
N ALA A 27 3.92 5.72 -1.68
CA ALA A 27 4.51 4.47 -2.15
C ALA A 27 5.91 4.31 -1.54
N ASP A 28 6.44 3.09 -1.57
CA ASP A 28 7.83 2.85 -1.20
C ASP A 28 8.80 3.55 -2.18
N ASN A 29 10.07 3.65 -1.78
CA ASN A 29 11.09 4.33 -2.55
C ASN A 29 11.69 3.46 -3.68
N ASP A 30 11.07 2.34 -4.06
CA ASP A 30 11.57 1.48 -5.14
C ASP A 30 11.55 2.23 -6.48
N HIS A 31 12.68 2.18 -7.19
CA HIS A 31 12.92 2.85 -8.47
C HIS A 31 11.81 2.59 -9.50
N LYS A 32 11.17 1.42 -9.44
CA LYS A 32 10.05 1.08 -10.34
C LYS A 32 8.88 2.08 -10.22
N HIS A 33 8.61 2.63 -9.04
CA HIS A 33 7.59 3.65 -8.79
C HIS A 33 7.97 5.06 -9.28
N LYS A 34 9.25 5.29 -9.58
CA LYS A 34 9.78 6.56 -10.11
C LYS A 34 9.97 6.57 -11.62
N SER A 35 9.53 5.52 -12.30
CA SER A 35 9.61 5.46 -13.77
C SER A 35 8.82 6.61 -14.42
N LEU A 36 9.35 7.12 -15.52
CA LEU A 36 8.76 8.25 -16.27
C LEU A 36 7.28 8.01 -16.62
N LEU A 37 6.92 6.77 -16.96
CA LEU A 37 5.54 6.40 -17.30
C LEU A 37 4.60 6.56 -16.10
N ILE A 38 5.01 6.11 -14.91
CA ILE A 38 4.19 6.24 -13.69
C ILE A 38 4.09 7.71 -13.28
N THR A 39 5.19 8.46 -13.32
CA THR A 39 5.16 9.90 -12.99
C THR A 39 4.24 10.68 -13.93
N LYS A 40 4.29 10.41 -15.24
CA LYS A 40 3.36 11.01 -16.21
C LYS A 40 1.91 10.63 -15.95
N LEU A 41 1.63 9.37 -15.61
CA LEU A 41 0.29 8.89 -15.30
C LEU A 41 -0.30 9.60 -14.07
N LEU A 42 0.44 9.66 -12.98
CA LEU A 42 0.01 10.32 -11.75
C LEU A 42 -0.23 11.81 -11.97
N SER A 43 0.65 12.47 -12.74
CA SER A 43 0.50 13.88 -13.13
C SER A 43 -0.76 14.12 -13.97
N ARG A 44 -1.01 13.27 -14.99
CA ARG A 44 -2.22 13.32 -15.83
C ARG A 44 -3.50 13.19 -15.00
N ASN A 45 -3.50 12.32 -13.99
CA ASN A 45 -4.63 12.08 -13.11
C ASN A 45 -4.70 13.06 -11.93
N ARG A 46 -3.77 14.03 -11.85
CA ARG A 46 -3.67 15.03 -10.78
C ARG A 46 -3.56 14.42 -9.37
N ILE A 47 -2.96 13.24 -9.27
CA ILE A 47 -2.76 12.54 -8.00
C ILE A 47 -1.52 13.13 -7.32
N LYS A 48 -1.72 13.69 -6.12
CA LYS A 48 -0.60 14.11 -5.27
C LYS A 48 0.11 12.88 -4.70
N THR A 49 1.44 12.90 -4.72
CA THR A 49 2.26 11.83 -4.13
C THR A 49 3.15 12.41 -3.03
N ILE A 50 3.24 11.74 -1.90
CA ILE A 50 4.20 12.06 -0.82
C ILE A 50 5.54 11.43 -1.18
N GLU A 51 6.59 12.24 -1.19
CA GLU A 51 7.96 11.73 -1.25
C GLU A 51 8.35 11.15 0.11
N GLN A 52 8.77 9.88 0.12
CA GLN A 52 9.35 9.27 1.31
C GLN A 52 10.83 9.68 1.44
N PRO A 53 11.30 10.09 2.63
CA PRO A 53 12.72 10.27 2.88
C PRO A 53 13.45 8.93 2.73
N SER A 54 14.57 8.91 1.99
CA SER A 54 15.32 7.68 1.67
C SER A 54 15.87 6.95 2.90
N SER A 55 15.93 7.63 4.05
CA SER A 55 16.52 7.18 5.30
C SER A 55 15.51 6.71 6.35
N SER A 56 14.21 6.66 6.05
CA SER A 56 13.20 6.24 7.04
C SER A 56 12.75 4.78 6.84
N PRO A 57 13.39 3.81 7.52
CA PRO A 57 12.95 2.41 7.52
C PRO A 57 11.59 2.21 8.22
N ILE A 58 11.02 3.27 8.81
CA ILE A 58 9.84 3.24 9.67
C ILE A 58 8.54 3.59 8.90
N MET A 59 8.65 4.10 7.66
CA MET A 59 7.54 4.79 6.98
C MET A 59 6.77 3.99 5.93
N SER A 60 7.09 2.72 5.66
CA SER A 60 6.25 1.93 4.76
C SER A 60 5.08 1.30 5.54
N GLN A 61 3.96 2.02 5.68
CA GLN A 61 2.78 1.49 6.38
C GLN A 61 2.25 0.22 5.70
N ILE A 62 2.51 0.05 4.39
CA ILE A 62 2.20 -1.18 3.66
C ILE A 62 3.06 -2.37 4.13
N GLU A 63 4.33 -2.16 4.50
CA GLU A 63 5.16 -3.22 5.11
C GLU A 63 4.61 -3.64 6.48
N HIS A 64 4.11 -2.69 7.26
CA HIS A 64 3.41 -3.01 8.52
C HIS A 64 2.15 -3.84 8.27
N LEU A 65 1.36 -3.52 7.23
CA LEU A 65 0.21 -4.32 6.83
C LEU A 65 0.63 -5.74 6.41
N PHE A 66 1.71 -5.88 5.64
CA PHE A 66 2.25 -7.20 5.27
C PHE A 66 2.75 -7.98 6.48
N HIS A 67 3.36 -7.32 7.47
CA HIS A 67 3.75 -7.96 8.72
C HIS A 67 2.52 -8.50 9.47
N ILE A 68 1.45 -7.71 9.60
CA ILE A 68 0.21 -8.13 10.25
C ILE A 68 -0.44 -9.29 9.49
N LEU A 69 -0.51 -9.21 8.16
CA LEU A 69 -1.02 -10.29 7.33
C LEU A 69 -0.23 -11.59 7.53
N LYS A 70 1.09 -11.54 7.44
CA LYS A 70 1.97 -12.70 7.69
C LYS A 70 1.79 -13.27 9.09
N LYS A 71 1.62 -12.41 10.10
CA LYS A 71 1.36 -12.83 11.48
C LYS A 71 0.03 -13.57 11.61
N ASN A 72 -1.04 -13.05 11.00
CA ASN A 72 -2.37 -13.68 11.03
C ASN A 72 -2.41 -15.01 10.28
N LEU A 73 -1.52 -15.20 9.30
CA LEU A 73 -1.44 -16.41 8.49
C LEU A 73 -0.40 -17.42 8.99
N ARG A 74 0.35 -17.10 10.06
CA ARG A 74 1.50 -17.88 10.53
C ARG A 74 1.17 -19.35 10.83
N ASP A 75 0.01 -19.59 11.40
CA ASP A 75 -0.39 -20.93 11.87
C ASP A 75 -1.14 -21.73 10.80
N ARG A 76 -1.36 -21.16 9.61
CA ARG A 76 -2.02 -21.87 8.51
C ARG A 76 -1.02 -22.78 7.81
N VAL A 77 -1.39 -24.05 7.65
CA VAL A 77 -0.64 -25.00 6.84
C VAL A 77 -1.05 -24.81 5.38
N ILE A 78 -0.09 -24.45 4.53
CA ILE A 78 -0.34 -24.17 3.11
C ILE A 78 0.47 -25.17 2.30
N ARG A 79 -0.21 -25.96 1.48
CA ARG A 79 0.40 -27.09 0.75
C ARG A 79 0.46 -26.86 -0.75
N ARG A 80 -0.32 -25.89 -1.26
CA ARG A 80 -0.42 -25.59 -2.68
C ARG A 80 -0.44 -24.09 -2.93
N VAL A 81 -0.07 -23.69 -4.14
CA VAL A 81 0.00 -22.27 -4.53
C VAL A 81 -1.41 -21.67 -4.61
N GLU A 82 -2.39 -22.43 -5.06
CA GLU A 82 -3.78 -21.98 -5.17
C GLU A 82 -4.39 -21.72 -3.77
N GLU A 83 -4.04 -22.58 -2.81
CA GLU A 83 -4.41 -22.41 -1.40
C GLU A 83 -3.73 -21.17 -0.80
N PHE A 84 -2.46 -20.92 -1.15
CA PHE A 84 -1.75 -19.72 -0.74
C PHE A 84 -2.44 -18.44 -1.24
N GLU A 85 -2.81 -18.41 -2.53
CA GLU A 85 -3.49 -17.26 -3.13
C GLU A 85 -4.84 -16.99 -2.48
N TYR A 86 -5.66 -18.03 -2.28
CA TYR A 86 -6.96 -17.92 -1.61
C TYR A 86 -6.80 -17.36 -0.19
N ILE A 87 -5.86 -17.90 0.59
CA ILE A 87 -5.62 -17.47 1.98
C ILE A 87 -5.14 -16.01 2.05
N LEU A 88 -4.30 -15.58 1.10
CA LEU A 88 -3.85 -14.18 1.03
C LEU A 88 -5.02 -13.24 0.73
N ILE A 89 -5.87 -13.58 -0.26
CA ILE A 89 -7.04 -12.77 -0.62
C ILE A 89 -8.02 -12.70 0.54
N GLU A 90 -8.30 -13.83 1.19
CA GLU A 90 -9.16 -13.93 2.37
C GLU A 90 -8.61 -13.04 3.50
N GLY A 91 -7.34 -13.23 3.89
CA GLY A 91 -6.72 -12.47 4.97
C GLY A 91 -6.65 -10.96 4.71
N TRP A 92 -6.46 -10.56 3.44
CA TRP A 92 -6.50 -9.15 3.06
C TRP A 92 -7.93 -8.58 3.12
N THR A 93 -8.91 -9.33 2.61
CA THR A 93 -10.32 -8.89 2.54
C THR A 93 -10.96 -8.74 3.91
N PHE A 94 -10.64 -9.64 4.83
CA PHE A 94 -11.16 -9.62 6.20
C PHE A 94 -10.33 -8.76 7.16
N MET A 95 -9.31 -8.04 6.67
CA MET A 95 -8.51 -7.17 7.52
C MET A 95 -9.38 -6.02 8.07
N PRO A 96 -9.47 -5.86 9.41
CA PRO A 96 -10.31 -4.81 9.98
C PRO A 96 -9.82 -3.42 9.59
N SER A 97 -10.75 -2.52 9.25
CA SER A 97 -10.41 -1.12 8.94
C SER A 97 -9.82 -0.36 10.14
N SER A 98 -9.97 -0.88 11.36
CA SER A 98 -9.28 -0.36 12.54
C SER A 98 -7.76 -0.51 12.43
N VAL A 99 -7.27 -1.60 11.83
CA VAL A 99 -5.83 -1.83 11.61
C VAL A 99 -5.25 -0.75 10.70
N THR A 100 -5.89 -0.49 9.55
CA THR A 100 -5.44 0.54 8.60
C THR A 100 -5.53 1.94 9.21
N ARG A 101 -6.61 2.23 9.96
CA ARG A 101 -6.77 3.49 10.70
C ARG A 101 -5.66 3.71 11.73
N CYS A 102 -5.40 2.74 12.60
CA CYS A 102 -4.35 2.85 13.62
C CYS A 102 -2.97 3.06 13.01
N LEU A 103 -2.69 2.44 11.86
CA LEU A 103 -1.42 2.65 11.16
C LEU A 103 -1.28 4.09 10.65
N VAL A 104 -2.33 4.67 10.07
CA VAL A 104 -2.34 6.07 9.61
C VAL A 104 -2.22 7.04 10.79
N GLU A 105 -2.97 6.82 11.86
CA GLU A 105 -2.90 7.64 13.09
C GLU A 105 -1.56 7.52 13.83
N SER A 106 -0.78 6.46 13.57
CA SER A 106 0.57 6.32 14.14
C SER A 106 1.62 7.16 13.42
N ILE A 107 1.33 7.70 12.23
CA ILE A 107 2.31 8.41 11.39
C ILE A 107 2.89 9.63 12.10
N PRO A 108 2.10 10.57 12.65
CA PRO A 108 2.65 11.78 13.29
C PRO A 108 3.64 11.45 14.41
N ARG A 109 3.29 10.48 15.27
CA ARG A 109 4.16 10.00 16.36
C ARG A 109 5.47 9.41 15.85
N LYS A 110 5.44 8.69 14.73
CA LYS A 110 6.64 8.10 14.12
C LYS A 110 7.51 9.15 13.44
N THR A 111 6.91 10.21 12.90
CA THR A 111 7.65 11.30 12.27
C THR A 111 8.27 12.27 13.28
N GLU A 112 7.66 12.45 14.45
CA GLU A 112 8.20 13.26 15.56
C GLU A 112 9.37 12.58 16.29
N ALA A 113 9.47 11.26 16.19
CA ALA A 113 10.54 10.46 16.81
C ALA A 113 11.79 10.29 15.91
N LEU A 114 11.80 10.92 14.72
CA LEU A 114 12.92 10.96 13.76
C LEU A 114 13.67 12.29 13.88
#